data_AF-A0A6N9C0R0-F1
#
_entry.id   AF-A0A6N9C0R0-F1
#
_cell.length_a   1.000
_cell.length_b   1.000
_cell.length_c   1.000
_cell.angle_alpha   90.00
_cell.angle_beta   90.00
_cell.angle_gamma   90.00
#
_symmetry.space_group_name_H-M   'P 1'
#
loop_
_entity.id
_entity.type
_entity.pdbx_description
1 polymer ?
#
loop_
_entity_poly.entity_id
_entity_poly.type
_entity_poly.pdbx_seq_one_letter_code
_entity_poly.pdbx_strand_id
1 'polypeptide(L)' 'MRFIIYGAGGIGGTIGARLHLTGHDVLLIARGAHLDALRTDGLRFIT' A
#
# COMPACT_ATOMS: atom_id res chain seq x y z
N MET A 1 -12.26 11.09 1.37
CA MET A 1 -11.47 11.17 0.12
C MET A 1 -10.68 9.89 -0.02
N ARG A 2 -10.57 9.33 -1.23
CA ARG A 2 -9.89 8.06 -1.48
C ARG A 2 -8.60 8.29 -2.26
N PHE A 3 -7.49 7.73 -1.77
CA PHE A 3 -6.18 7.81 -2.41
C PHE A 3 -5.89 6.54 -3.19
N ILE A 4 -5.50 6.69 -4.45
CA ILE A 4 -5.07 5.57 -5.29
C ILE A 4 -3.58 5.73 -5.55
N ILE A 5 -2.79 4.77 -5.11
CA ILE A 5 -1.34 4.77 -5.33
C ILE A 5 -1.00 3.73 -6.40
N TYR A 6 -0.64 4.24 -7.58
CA TYR A 6 -0.19 3.42 -8.69
C TYR A 6 1.28 3.02 -8.50
N GLY A 7 1.51 1.84 -7.92
CA GLY A 7 2.84 1.30 -7.65
C GLY A 7 3.17 1.22 -6.16
N ALA A 8 2.79 0.13 -5.50
CA ALA A 8 3.15 -0.16 -4.11
C ALA A 8 4.59 -0.71 -3.99
N GLY A 9 5.59 0.03 -4.49
CA GLY A 9 7.00 -0.27 -4.26
C GLY A 9 7.49 0.30 -2.92
N GLY A 10 8.81 0.46 -2.74
CA GLY A 10 9.36 1.07 -1.52
C GLY A 10 8.76 2.44 -1.19
N ILE A 11 8.62 3.32 -2.18
CA ILE A 11 8.06 4.66 -1.98
C ILE A 11 6.53 4.62 -1.86
N GLY A 12 5.84 4.05 -2.86
CA GLY A 12 4.37 4.06 -2.89
C GLY A 12 3.74 3.27 -1.74
N GLY A 13 4.36 2.16 -1.33
CA GLY A 13 3.96 1.41 -0.13
C GLY A 13 4.13 2.24 1.14
N THR A 14 5.26 2.96 1.28
CA THR A 14 5.50 3.84 2.45
C THR A 14 4.49 4.98 2.53
N ILE A 15 4.22 5.67 1.42
CA ILE A 15 3.23 6.76 1.37
C ILE A 15 1.84 6.20 1.69
N GLY A 16 1.47 5.08 1.06
CA GLY A 16 0.18 4.43 1.27
C GLY A 16 -0.04 3.98 2.70
N ALA A 17 0.99 3.37 3.32
CA ALA A 17 0.95 2.98 4.73
C ALA A 17 0.73 4.19 5.63
N ARG A 18 1.49 5.28 5.42
CA ARG A 18 1.35 6.50 6.24
C ARG A 18 -0.04 7.14 6.08
N LEU A 19 -0.56 7.23 4.86
CA LEU A 19 -1.92 7.73 4.62
C LEU A 19 -3.00 6.85 5.26
N HIS A 20 -2.84 5.53 5.20
CA HIS A 20 -3.76 4.61 5.83
C HIS A 20 -3.74 4.76 7.37
N LEU A 21 -2.54 4.88 7.96
CA LEU A 21 -2.37 5.06 9.40
C LEU A 21 -2.96 6.39 9.91
N THR A 22 -3.09 7.42 9.06
CA THR A 22 -3.79 8.66 9.41
C THR A 22 -5.30 8.62 9.16
N GLY A 23 -5.86 7.44 8.85
CA GLY A 23 -7.30 7.22 8.71
C GLY A 23 -7.87 7.49 7.31
N HIS A 24 -7.02 7.61 6.29
CA HIS A 24 -7.51 7.75 4.91
C HIS A 24 -7.80 6.39 4.27
N ASP A 25 -8.81 6.37 3.38
CA ASP A 25 -9.05 5.23 2.48
C ASP A 25 -8.00 5.22 1.37
N VAL A 26 -7.24 4.12 1.29
CA VAL A 26 -6.11 3.95 0.38
C VAL A 26 -6.27 2.66 -0.41
N LEU A 27 -6.14 2.77 -1.73
CA LEU A 27 -6.01 1.63 -2.63
C LEU A 27 -4.60 1.59 -3.21
N LEU A 28 -3.95 0.44 -3.08
CA LEU A 28 -2.61 0.17 -3.61
C LEU A 28 -2.71 -0.65 -4.89
N ILE A 29 -1.97 -0.24 -5.93
CA ILE A 29 -1.80 -1.02 -7.15
C ILE A 29 -0.36 -1.55 -7.17
N ALA A 30 -0.22 -2.86 -7.31
CA ALA A 30 1.05 -3.56 -7.43
C ALA A 30 0.98 -4.59 -8.57
N ARG A 31 2.08 -5.29 -8.84
CA ARG A 31 2.14 -6.35 -9.85
C ARG A 31 3.06 -7.50 -9.41
N GLY A 32 2.84 -8.68 -9.99
CA GLY A 32 3.64 -9.88 -9.72
C GLY A 32 3.61 -10.31 -8.26
N ALA A 33 4.71 -10.91 -7.79
CA ALA A 33 4.80 -11.48 -6.45
C ALA A 33 4.45 -10.50 -5.31
N HIS A 34 4.71 -9.19 -5.47
CA HIS A 34 4.34 -8.22 -4.45
C HIS A 34 2.83 -7.99 -4.36
N LEU A 35 2.11 -8.02 -5.49
CA LEU A 35 0.64 -7.97 -5.48
C LEU A 35 0.05 -9.20 -4.77
N ASP A 36 0.61 -10.38 -5.03
CA ASP A 36 0.14 -11.63 -4.41
C ASP A 36 0.37 -11.62 -2.89
N ALA A 37 1.52 -11.15 -2.44
CA ALA A 37 1.82 -10.95 -1.01
C ALA A 37 0.86 -9.93 -0.37
N LEU A 38 0.63 -8.78 -1.02
CA LEU A 38 -0.30 -7.76 -0.51
C LEU A 38 -1.74 -8.28 -0.38
N ARG A 39 -2.18 -9.15 -1.29
CA ARG A 39 -3.51 -9.77 -1.22
C ARG A 39 -3.64 -10.81 -0.12
N THR A 40 -2.55 -11.52 0.18
CA THR A 40 -2.55 -12.62 1.16
C THR A 40 -2.30 -12.11 2.58
N ASP A 41 -1.27 -11.29 2.75
CA ASP A 41 -0.75 -10.89 4.05
C ASP A 41 -1.04 -9.42 4.39
N GLY A 42 -1.52 -8.64 3.42
CA GLY A 42 -1.60 -7.20 3.52
C GLY A 42 -0.23 -6.51 3.40
N LEU A 43 -0.22 -5.20 3.63
CA LEU A 43 1.02 -4.42 3.67
C LEU A 43 1.62 -4.45 5.08
N ARG A 44 2.77 -5.10 5.25
CA ARG A 44 3.56 -4.97 6.47
C ARG A 44 4.43 -3.71 6.39
N PHE A 45 4.20 -2.77 7.30
CA PHE A 45 4.97 -1.54 7.41
C PHE A 45 5.57 -1.44 8.81
N ILE A 46 6.90 -1.31 8.89
CA ILE A 46 7.67 -1.23 10.13
C ILE A 46 8.50 0.04 10.07
N THR A 47 8.53 0.80 11.15
CA THR A 47 9.31 2.03 11.32
C THR A 47 10.09 1.98 12.61
#